data_AF-A0A7S2EKS5-F1
#
_entry.id   AF-A0A7S2EKS5-F1
#
_cell.length_a   1.000
_cell.length_b   1.000
_cell.length_c   1.000
_cell.angle_alpha   90.00
_cell.angle_beta   90.00
_cell.angle_gamma   90.00
#
_symmetry.space_group_name_H-M   'P 1'
#
loop_
_entity.id
_entity.type
_entity.pdbx_description
1 polymer ?
#
loop_
_entity_poly.entity_id
_entity_poly.type
_entity_poly.pdbx_seq_one_letter_code
_entity_poly.pdbx_strand_id
1 'polypeptide(L)'
;RIAMFAFVGYLAHANGVTFPWAMTLDGTPFPQGLSPPDAWDAIPDAGKLQIFAFVGFLEFYREVASGTHYMKGGKVGYYPPFDASFIPGGALNLYDPFGWHKNRSEADKAAGLVKEINNGRLAMLGIFGFACEAKIEGSVPALKGVIPAYSGEFMAPLAKSILPALP
;
A
#
# COMPACT_ATOMS: atom_id res chain seq x y z
N ARG A 1 6.44 4.43 4.35
CA ARG A 1 6.20 4.39 2.89
C ARG A 1 4.78 4.01 2.55
N ILE A 2 4.27 2.91 3.10
CA ILE A 2 2.90 2.44 2.88
C ILE A 2 1.88 3.58 3.07
N ALA A 3 1.99 4.37 4.15
CA ALA A 3 1.10 5.52 4.37
C ALA A 3 1.07 6.56 3.22
N MET A 4 2.22 6.86 2.61
CA MET A 4 2.27 7.80 1.47
C MET A 4 1.56 7.22 0.24
N PHE A 5 1.78 5.93 -0.06
CA PHE A 5 1.12 5.25 -1.16
C PHE A 5 -0.39 5.10 -0.90
N ALA A 6 -0.77 4.74 0.33
CA ALA A 6 -2.15 4.64 0.77
C ALA A 6 -2.88 6.00 0.66
N PHE A 7 -2.21 7.11 0.98
CA PHE A 7 -2.83 8.44 0.88
C PHE A 7 -3.19 8.79 -0.57
N VAL A 8 -2.26 8.60 -1.50
CA VAL A 8 -2.52 8.81 -2.93
C VAL A 8 -3.58 7.84 -3.44
N GLY A 9 -3.50 6.57 -3.05
CA GLY A 9 -4.48 5.56 -3.39
C GLY A 9 -5.89 5.92 -2.90
N TYR A 10 -6.02 6.40 -1.65
CA TYR A 10 -7.29 6.83 -1.07
C TYR A 10 -7.90 7.96 -1.90
N LEU A 11 -7.12 8.97 -2.27
CA LEU A 11 -7.58 10.09 -3.10
C LEU A 11 -8.03 9.61 -4.50
N ALA A 12 -7.29 8.70 -5.13
CA ALA A 12 -7.67 8.17 -6.44
C ALA A 12 -9.02 7.43 -6.39
N HIS A 13 -9.20 6.55 -5.40
CA HIS A 13 -10.45 5.79 -5.23
C HIS A 13 -11.61 6.69 -4.82
N ALA A 14 -11.38 7.67 -3.94
CA ALA A 14 -12.41 8.64 -3.53
C ALA A 14 -12.91 9.50 -4.70
N ASN A 15 -12.05 9.80 -5.68
CA ASN A 15 -12.43 10.50 -6.91
C ASN A 15 -13.04 9.57 -7.98
N GLY A 16 -13.25 8.28 -7.68
CA GLY A 16 -13.84 7.33 -8.60
C GLY A 16 -12.90 6.89 -9.74
N VAL A 17 -11.59 7.13 -9.60
CA VAL A 17 -10.61 6.64 -10.58
C VAL A 17 -10.49 5.14 -10.41
N THR A 18 -11.23 4.41 -11.24
CA THR A 18 -11.26 2.95 -11.29
C THR A 18 -10.80 2.47 -12.66
N PHE A 19 -10.37 1.21 -12.72
CA PHE A 19 -9.96 0.63 -13.99
C PHE A 19 -11.19 0.28 -14.85
N PRO A 20 -11.22 0.67 -16.14
CA PRO A 20 -12.38 0.49 -17.03
C PRO A 20 -12.45 -0.92 -17.64
N TRP A 21 -12.08 -1.96 -16.91
CA TRP A 21 -12.11 -3.35 -17.38
C TRP A 21 -12.56 -4.32 -16.28
N ALA A 22 -12.82 -5.57 -16.66
CA ALA A 22 -13.22 -6.62 -15.73
C ALA A 22 -12.08 -6.97 -14.76
N MET A 23 -12.39 -6.97 -13.47
CA MET A 23 -11.48 -7.39 -12.40
C MET A 23 -11.30 -8.91 -12.39
N THR A 24 -12.35 -9.64 -12.76
CA THR A 24 -12.42 -11.10 -12.67
C THR A 24 -12.69 -11.74 -14.04
N LEU A 25 -12.35 -13.03 -14.17
CA LEU A 25 -12.50 -13.79 -15.43
C LEU A 25 -13.96 -13.98 -15.85
N ASP A 26 -14.91 -13.86 -14.92
CA ASP A 26 -16.35 -13.92 -15.18
C ASP A 26 -16.93 -12.58 -15.69
N GLY A 27 -16.10 -11.55 -15.83
CA GLY A 27 -16.49 -10.25 -16.37
C GLY A 27 -16.92 -9.23 -15.31
N THR A 28 -16.87 -9.55 -14.01
CA THR A 28 -17.23 -8.60 -12.95
C THR A 28 -16.27 -7.40 -12.95
N PRO A 29 -16.76 -6.15 -13.06
CA PRO A 29 -15.92 -4.96 -13.06
C PRO A 29 -15.34 -4.66 -11.67
N PHE A 30 -14.38 -3.75 -11.61
CA PHE A 30 -13.93 -3.19 -10.32
C PHE A 30 -15.08 -2.49 -9.59
N PRO A 31 -15.13 -2.52 -8.25
CA PRO A 31 -16.15 -1.80 -7.49
C PRO A 31 -16.14 -0.29 -7.79
N GLN A 32 -17.29 0.28 -8.11
CA GLN A 32 -17.44 1.71 -8.46
C GLN A 32 -18.42 2.42 -7.52
N GLY A 33 -18.21 3.71 -7.30
CA GLY A 33 -19.11 4.57 -6.51
C GLY A 33 -19.12 4.26 -5.00
N LEU A 34 -18.19 3.44 -4.53
CA LEU A 34 -18.01 3.10 -3.12
C LEU A 34 -16.96 4.00 -2.47
N SER A 35 -17.05 4.17 -1.15
CA SER A 35 -15.94 4.76 -0.40
C SER A 35 -14.70 3.86 -0.53
N PRO A 36 -13.46 4.41 -0.43
CA PRO A 36 -12.26 3.59 -0.52
C PRO A 36 -12.23 2.35 0.40
N PRO A 37 -12.68 2.40 1.68
CA PRO A 37 -12.75 1.20 2.50
C PRO A 37 -13.85 0.22 2.06
N ASP A 38 -15.03 0.71 1.66
CA ASP A 38 -16.09 -0.16 1.13
C ASP A 38 -15.65 -0.86 -0.18
N ALA A 39 -14.84 -0.17 -0.99
CA ALA A 39 -14.27 -0.74 -2.20
C ALA A 39 -13.31 -1.90 -1.89
N TRP A 40 -12.52 -1.82 -0.81
CA TRP A 40 -11.71 -2.95 -0.34
C TRP A 40 -12.57 -4.12 0.09
N ASP A 41 -13.64 -3.86 0.86
CA ASP A 41 -14.54 -4.91 1.32
C ASP A 41 -15.21 -5.68 0.19
N ALA A 42 -15.58 -4.97 -0.89
CA ALA A 42 -16.19 -5.54 -2.09
C ALA A 42 -15.24 -6.43 -2.93
N ILE A 43 -13.91 -6.40 -2.70
CA ILE A 43 -12.97 -7.27 -3.41
C ILE A 43 -13.18 -8.72 -2.96
N PRO A 44 -13.26 -9.70 -3.89
CA PRO A 44 -13.32 -11.12 -3.56
C PRO A 44 -12.13 -11.56 -2.69
N ASP A 45 -12.37 -12.43 -1.70
CA ASP A 45 -11.33 -12.88 -0.76
C ASP A 45 -10.11 -13.51 -1.48
N ALA A 46 -10.33 -14.21 -2.60
CA ALA A 46 -9.25 -14.75 -3.43
C ALA A 46 -8.32 -13.63 -3.99
N GLY A 47 -8.89 -12.49 -4.38
CA GLY A 47 -8.12 -11.33 -4.84
C GLY A 47 -7.32 -10.68 -3.70
N LYS A 48 -7.94 -10.54 -2.51
CA LYS A 48 -7.26 -10.05 -1.30
C LYS A 48 -6.07 -10.94 -0.93
N LEU A 49 -6.24 -12.27 -0.97
CA LEU A 49 -5.17 -13.24 -0.70
C LEU A 49 -4.03 -13.14 -1.71
N GLN A 50 -4.30 -12.92 -2.99
CA GLN A 50 -3.26 -12.70 -4.00
C GLN A 50 -2.45 -11.44 -3.71
N ILE A 51 -3.11 -10.34 -3.31
CA ILE A 51 -2.43 -9.11 -2.90
C ILE A 51 -1.53 -9.36 -1.68
N PHE A 52 -2.03 -10.04 -0.65
CA PHE A 52 -1.23 -10.37 0.54
C PHE A 52 -0.05 -11.30 0.21
N ALA A 53 -0.25 -12.32 -0.63
CA ALA A 53 0.81 -13.21 -1.07
C ALA A 53 1.88 -12.46 -1.86
N PHE A 54 1.48 -11.55 -2.76
CA PHE A 54 2.40 -10.72 -3.53
C PHE A 54 3.20 -9.78 -2.64
N VAL A 55 2.56 -9.04 -1.74
CA VAL A 55 3.24 -8.15 -0.79
C VAL A 55 4.16 -8.96 0.13
N GLY A 56 3.69 -10.11 0.63
CA GLY A 56 4.47 -11.03 1.45
C GLY A 56 5.73 -11.54 0.73
N PHE A 57 5.61 -11.87 -0.55
CA PHE A 57 6.75 -12.22 -1.39
C PHE A 57 7.77 -11.08 -1.50
N LEU A 58 7.31 -9.84 -1.76
CA LEU A 58 8.21 -8.69 -1.86
C LEU A 58 8.93 -8.37 -0.54
N GLU A 59 8.23 -8.46 0.58
CA GLU A 59 8.82 -8.28 1.91
C GLU A 59 9.83 -9.39 2.22
N PHE A 60 9.52 -10.65 1.90
CA PHE A 60 10.45 -11.78 2.05
C PHE A 60 11.68 -11.64 1.15
N TYR A 61 11.49 -11.25 -0.12
CA TYR A 61 12.57 -11.03 -1.07
C TYR A 61 13.55 -9.97 -0.58
N ARG A 62 13.06 -8.87 0.00
CA ARG A 62 13.92 -7.85 0.60
C ARG A 62 14.85 -8.43 1.66
N GLU A 63 14.36 -9.32 2.52
CA GLU A 63 15.18 -9.89 3.59
C GLU A 63 16.24 -10.87 3.08
N VAL A 64 15.90 -11.66 2.06
CA VAL A 64 16.82 -12.67 1.51
C VAL A 64 17.86 -12.06 0.56
N ALA A 65 17.45 -11.10 -0.28
CA ALA A 65 18.28 -10.57 -1.36
C ALA A 65 19.05 -9.29 -1.00
N SER A 66 18.86 -8.71 0.19
CA SER A 66 19.51 -7.45 0.60
C SER A 66 21.02 -7.55 0.87
N GLY A 67 21.62 -8.74 0.72
CA GLY A 67 23.03 -8.99 0.96
C GLY A 67 23.37 -8.93 2.44
N THR A 68 23.52 -7.72 2.98
CA THR A 68 23.66 -7.50 4.43
C THR A 68 22.34 -7.02 5.01
N HIS A 69 21.75 -7.83 5.89
CA HIS A 69 20.53 -7.48 6.61
C HIS A 69 20.71 -6.16 7.39
N TYR A 70 19.67 -5.32 7.46
CA TYR A 70 19.77 -3.99 8.06
C TYR A 70 20.16 -4.03 9.56
N MET A 71 19.78 -5.08 10.30
CA MET A 71 20.24 -5.28 11.68
C MET A 71 21.70 -5.71 11.82
N LYS A 72 22.39 -6.03 10.71
CA LYS A 72 23.80 -6.43 10.67
C LYS A 72 24.68 -5.36 9.98
N GLY A 73 24.23 -4.10 9.95
CA GLY A 73 24.95 -2.99 9.32
C GLY A 73 24.52 -2.70 7.87
N GLY A 74 23.48 -3.37 7.37
CA GLY A 74 22.85 -3.02 6.10
C GLY A 74 22.10 -1.69 6.13
N LYS A 75 21.79 -1.14 4.94
CA LYS A 75 21.04 0.11 4.81
C LYS A 75 19.56 -0.11 5.13
N VAL A 76 19.05 0.61 6.13
CA VAL A 76 17.62 0.58 6.50
C VAL A 76 16.76 1.07 5.33
N GLY A 77 15.76 0.29 4.98
CA GLY A 77 14.81 0.64 3.93
C GLY A 77 15.36 0.57 2.51
N TYR A 78 16.54 0.01 2.29
CA TYR A 78 17.01 -0.30 0.93
C TYR A 78 16.23 -1.51 0.37
N TYR A 79 15.80 -1.42 -0.89
CA TYR A 79 15.20 -2.55 -1.60
C TYR A 79 16.21 -3.05 -2.65
N PRO A 80 16.64 -4.33 -2.59
CA PRO A 80 17.58 -4.87 -3.55
C PRO A 80 16.97 -4.93 -4.97
N PRO A 81 17.77 -4.71 -6.03
CA PRO A 81 17.29 -4.91 -7.40
C PRO A 81 16.88 -6.37 -7.59
N PHE A 82 15.94 -6.61 -8.51
CA PHE A 82 15.54 -7.97 -8.81
C PHE A 82 16.65 -8.73 -9.52
N ASP A 83 16.99 -9.89 -8.96
CA ASP A 83 17.94 -10.82 -9.53
C ASP A 83 17.22 -11.81 -10.44
N ALA A 84 17.66 -11.88 -11.70
CA ALA A 84 17.12 -12.76 -12.73
C ALA A 84 17.26 -14.25 -12.38
N SER A 85 18.17 -14.62 -11.46
CA SER A 85 18.29 -15.98 -10.95
C SER A 85 17.15 -16.38 -10.00
N PHE A 86 16.54 -15.42 -9.31
CA PHE A 86 15.43 -15.67 -8.37
C PHE A 86 14.07 -15.30 -8.96
N ILE A 87 14.02 -14.28 -9.82
CA ILE A 87 12.81 -13.82 -10.50
C ILE A 87 13.06 -13.93 -12.01
N PRO A 88 12.72 -15.08 -12.61
CA PRO A 88 12.90 -15.29 -14.04
C PRO A 88 12.02 -14.31 -14.82
N GLY A 89 12.57 -13.75 -15.90
CA GLY A 89 11.82 -12.90 -16.85
C GLY A 89 12.16 -11.41 -16.87
N GLY A 90 13.22 -10.97 -16.19
CA GLY A 90 13.70 -9.58 -16.32
C GLY A 90 12.72 -8.55 -15.77
N ALA A 91 12.08 -8.86 -14.64
CA ALA A 91 11.15 -7.95 -13.98
C ALA A 91 11.82 -6.59 -13.70
N LEU A 92 11.08 -5.50 -13.97
CA LEU A 92 11.54 -4.15 -13.65
C LEU A 92 11.76 -4.00 -12.15
N ASN A 93 12.81 -3.30 -11.76
CA ASN A 93 13.10 -3.05 -10.34
C ASN A 93 11.91 -2.34 -9.66
N LEU A 94 11.60 -2.76 -8.42
CA LEU A 94 10.48 -2.21 -7.65
C LEU A 94 10.61 -0.70 -7.42
N TYR A 95 11.83 -0.23 -7.20
CA TYR A 95 12.16 1.20 -7.09
C TYR A 95 13.13 1.60 -8.20
N ASP A 96 12.85 2.74 -8.83
CA ASP A 96 13.59 3.27 -9.99
C ASP A 96 13.73 2.25 -11.15
N PRO A 97 12.61 1.80 -11.74
CA PRO A 97 12.62 0.77 -12.80
C PRO A 97 13.42 1.20 -14.04
N PHE A 98 13.52 2.50 -14.30
CA PHE A 98 14.24 3.06 -15.47
C PHE A 98 15.64 3.60 -15.12
N GLY A 99 16.04 3.57 -13.86
CA GLY A 99 17.37 3.99 -13.43
C GLY A 99 17.64 5.49 -13.51
N TRP A 100 16.62 6.34 -13.39
CA TRP A 100 16.74 7.80 -13.50
C TRP A 100 17.50 8.43 -12.32
N HIS A 101 17.68 7.71 -11.21
CA HIS A 101 18.29 8.24 -9.99
C HIS A 101 19.72 7.75 -9.72
N LYS A 102 20.35 7.06 -10.68
CA LYS A 102 21.70 6.46 -10.53
C LYS A 102 22.81 7.47 -10.21
N ASN A 103 22.71 8.70 -10.73
CA ASN A 103 23.78 9.71 -10.66
C ASN A 103 23.59 10.78 -9.58
N ARG A 104 22.75 10.53 -8.57
CA ARG A 104 22.52 11.50 -7.48
C ARG A 104 23.73 11.60 -6.54
N SER A 105 24.07 12.81 -6.10
CA SER A 105 25.11 13.02 -5.08
C SER A 105 24.70 12.41 -3.73
N GLU A 106 25.67 12.08 -2.88
CA GLU A 106 25.39 11.56 -1.52
C GLU A 106 24.64 12.59 -0.65
N ALA A 107 24.94 13.88 -0.83
CA ALA A 107 24.21 14.97 -0.16
C ALA A 107 22.73 15.01 -0.57
N ASP A 108 22.44 14.88 -1.87
CA ASP A 108 21.06 14.85 -2.38
C ASP A 108 20.30 13.59 -1.96
N LYS A 109 20.99 12.46 -1.83
CA LYS A 109 20.42 11.22 -1.29
C LYS A 109 20.05 11.42 0.19
N ALA A 110 20.96 11.93 1.01
CA ALA A 110 20.70 12.19 2.42
C ALA A 110 19.54 13.18 2.63
N ALA A 111 19.52 14.28 1.88
CA ALA A 111 18.41 15.24 1.91
C ALA A 111 17.09 14.59 1.44
N GLY A 112 17.14 13.71 0.44
CA GLY A 112 15.99 12.94 -0.04
C GLY A 112 15.39 12.03 1.05
N LEU A 113 16.23 11.36 1.83
CA LEU A 113 15.79 10.48 2.93
C LEU A 113 15.05 11.26 4.02
N VAL A 114 15.54 12.45 4.39
CA VAL A 114 14.86 13.32 5.37
C VAL A 114 13.48 13.75 4.85
N LYS A 115 13.39 14.10 3.57
CA LYS A 115 12.11 14.43 2.91
C LYS A 115 11.15 13.24 2.94
N GLU A 116 11.63 12.03 2.63
CA GLU A 116 10.83 10.81 2.67
C GLU A 116 10.26 10.55 4.08
N ILE A 117 11.07 10.71 5.12
CA ILE A 117 10.64 10.49 6.51
C ILE A 117 9.58 11.52 6.91
N ASN A 118 9.80 12.80 6.65
CA ASN A 118 8.86 13.85 7.05
C ASN A 118 7.53 13.75 6.30
N ASN A 119 7.57 13.48 4.98
CA ASN A 119 6.36 13.21 4.20
C ASN A 119 5.67 11.93 4.65
N GLY A 120 6.44 10.90 5.02
CA GLY A 120 5.94 9.66 5.59
C GLY A 120 5.17 9.88 6.89
N ARG A 121 5.73 10.68 7.81
CA ARG A 121 5.09 11.04 9.08
C ARG A 121 3.79 11.83 8.86
N LEU A 122 3.80 12.78 7.93
CA LEU A 122 2.60 13.54 7.58
C LEU A 122 1.51 12.63 6.99
N ALA A 123 1.89 11.73 6.08
CA ALA A 123 0.95 10.79 5.47
C ALA A 123 0.34 9.81 6.49
N MET A 124 1.10 9.41 7.53
CA MET A 124 0.56 8.59 8.62
C MET A 124 -0.58 9.32 9.34
N LEU A 125 -0.38 10.59 9.71
CA LEU A 125 -1.41 11.40 10.34
C LEU A 125 -2.62 11.62 9.41
N GLY A 126 -2.38 11.81 8.12
CA GLY A 126 -3.44 11.95 7.11
C GLY A 126 -4.34 10.70 7.04
N ILE A 127 -3.75 9.51 6.93
CA ILE A 127 -4.51 8.26 6.87
C ILE A 127 -5.29 7.99 8.16
N PHE A 128 -4.68 8.19 9.33
CA PHE A 128 -5.40 8.04 10.59
C PHE A 128 -6.53 9.06 10.71
N GLY A 129 -6.33 10.31 10.26
CA GLY A 129 -7.39 11.31 10.19
C GLY A 129 -8.57 10.86 9.34
N PHE A 130 -8.32 10.26 8.18
CA PHE A 130 -9.38 9.73 7.30
C PHE A 130 -10.12 8.55 7.94
N ALA A 131 -9.39 7.62 8.57
CA ALA A 131 -9.98 6.47 9.23
C ALA A 131 -10.83 6.89 10.46
N CYS A 132 -10.34 7.84 11.26
CA CYS A 132 -11.08 8.37 12.41
C CYS A 132 -12.36 9.08 11.98
N GLU A 133 -12.30 9.96 10.98
CA GLU A 133 -13.49 10.68 10.50
C GLU A 133 -14.53 9.73 9.89
N ALA A 134 -14.08 8.71 9.16
CA ALA A 134 -14.97 7.69 8.61
C ALA A 134 -15.71 6.88 9.71
N LYS A 135 -15.08 6.69 10.88
CA LYS A 135 -15.66 5.92 12.00
C LYS A 135 -16.45 6.76 12.99
N ILE A 136 -15.99 7.97 13.22
CA ILE A 136 -16.55 8.91 14.20
C ILE A 136 -16.71 10.24 13.47
N GLU A 137 -17.96 10.54 13.09
CA GLU A 137 -18.29 11.78 12.40
C GLU A 137 -17.86 13.00 13.23
N GLY A 138 -17.14 13.94 12.60
CA GLY A 138 -16.66 15.16 13.23
C GLY A 138 -15.45 14.99 14.15
N SER A 139 -14.80 13.82 14.15
CA SER A 139 -13.53 13.61 14.88
C SER A 139 -12.38 14.45 14.30
N VAL A 140 -12.45 14.79 13.02
CA VAL A 140 -11.55 15.75 12.36
C VAL A 140 -12.40 16.91 11.83
N PRO A 141 -12.46 18.05 12.54
CA PRO A 141 -13.34 19.18 12.19
C PRO A 141 -13.17 19.69 10.75
N ALA A 142 -11.96 19.61 10.20
CA ALA A 142 -11.65 20.04 8.84
C ALA A 142 -12.18 19.10 7.74
N LEU A 143 -12.57 17.86 8.07
CA LEU A 143 -12.98 16.83 7.12
C LEU A 143 -14.47 16.47 7.22
N LYS A 144 -15.21 17.16 8.09
CA LYS A 144 -16.63 16.89 8.33
C LYS A 144 -17.43 17.01 7.04
N GLY A 145 -18.17 15.94 6.71
CA GLY A 145 -19.04 15.88 5.54
C GLY A 145 -18.31 15.63 4.20
N VAL A 146 -16.99 15.46 4.21
CA VAL A 146 -16.20 15.10 3.02
C VAL A 146 -16.02 13.59 2.93
N ILE A 147 -15.77 12.94 4.07
CA ILE A 147 -15.51 11.50 4.15
C ILE A 147 -16.82 10.77 4.47
N PRO A 148 -17.25 9.80 3.64
CA PRO A 148 -18.40 8.97 3.96
C PRO A 148 -18.18 8.14 5.22
N ALA A 149 -19.25 7.93 5.99
CA ALA A 149 -19.21 7.05 7.16
C ALA A 149 -18.96 5.60 6.73
N TYR A 150 -18.07 4.91 7.45
CA TYR A 150 -17.69 3.53 7.20
C TYR A 150 -18.07 2.63 8.38
N SER A 151 -18.92 1.64 8.13
CA SER A 151 -19.43 0.72 9.14
C SER A 151 -18.56 -0.54 9.33
N GLY A 152 -17.76 -0.93 8.33
CA GLY A 152 -16.91 -2.13 8.37
C GLY A 152 -15.66 -2.00 9.26
N GLU A 153 -14.83 -3.04 9.37
CA GLU A 153 -13.64 -3.02 10.24
C GLU A 153 -12.36 -2.81 9.43
N PHE A 154 -11.69 -1.65 9.63
CA PHE A 154 -10.47 -1.31 8.90
C PHE A 154 -9.33 -2.31 9.11
N MET A 155 -9.30 -2.96 10.28
CA MET A 155 -8.23 -3.91 10.64
C MET A 155 -8.57 -5.37 10.28
N ALA A 156 -9.75 -5.63 9.72
CA ALA A 156 -10.14 -6.95 9.26
C ALA A 156 -9.70 -7.14 7.79
N PRO A 157 -8.74 -8.04 7.52
CA PRO A 157 -8.17 -8.18 6.17
C PRO A 157 -9.11 -8.90 5.18
N LEU A 158 -10.02 -9.73 5.68
CA LEU A 158 -10.93 -10.57 4.89
C LEU A 158 -12.36 -10.40 5.40
N ALA A 159 -13.34 -10.55 4.51
CA ALA A 159 -14.75 -10.44 4.89
C ALA A 159 -15.21 -11.62 5.78
N LYS A 160 -14.50 -12.75 5.71
CA LYS A 160 -14.72 -13.94 6.56
C LYS A 160 -13.40 -14.41 7.17
N SER A 161 -13.45 -14.82 8.44
CA SER A 161 -12.30 -15.46 9.08
C SER A 161 -11.99 -16.79 8.38
N ILE A 162 -10.73 -16.96 8.00
CA ILE A 162 -10.19 -18.25 7.53
C ILE A 162 -9.87 -19.20 8.68
N LEU A 163 -9.80 -18.68 9.91
CA LEU A 163 -9.61 -19.47 11.11
C LEU A 163 -10.98 -19.94 11.63
N PRO A 164 -11.11 -21.20 12.04
CA PRO A 164 -12.32 -21.67 12.71
C PRO A 164 -12.56 -20.81 13.96
N ALA A 165 -13.83 -20.58 14.30
CA ALA A 165 -14.17 -19.89 15.54
C ALA A 165 -13.58 -20.71 16.71
N LEU A 166 -12.69 -20.08 17.47
CA LEU A 166 -12.19 -20.68 18.71
C LEU A 166 -13.37 -20.76 19.69
N PRO A 167 -13.55 -21.90 20.39
CA PRO A 167 -14.65 -22.10 21.33
C PRO A 167 -14.60 -21.14 22.52
#